data_AF-A0A248UPH9-F1
#
_entry.id   AF-A0A248UPH9-F1
#
_cell.length_a   1.000
_cell.length_b   1.000
_cell.length_c   1.000
_cell.angle_alpha   90.00
_cell.angle_beta   90.00
_cell.angle_gamma   90.00
#
_symmetry.space_group_name_H-M   'P 1'
#
loop_
_entity.id
_entity.type
_entity.pdbx_description
1 polymer ?
#
loop_
_entity_poly.entity_id
_entity_poly.type
_entity_poly.pdbx_seq_one_letter_code
_entity_poly.pdbx_strand_id
1 'polypeptide(L)'
;MTGTRLDCMIQAPNPPQLVAAEGTRDWMDATNQRFAYRCTPLSIANASGWELLNPIDITITWNGFNTTNDVTFHVNEPNVTHRFISSTFGHGIVTFHPGYVFRTDPGWMIWARGSPNRMKDGIAPLDGLVETNWLPFSFTMNWRFTRPGSVTFAKGEPFCFITMMPSVAIEQVQPVIRPMEDDPDFHHEHRVWSSERRLFSAGLQMSDELTVEQKWQKHYLKGTSPTGKSVADENHRVKRMLKEPIHIEQLRSQITTSVEESKQDHTK
;
A
#
# COMPACT_ATOMS: atom_id res chain seq x y z
N MET A 1 -0.81 5.97 24.25
CA MET A 1 -0.99 5.05 23.10
C MET A 1 0.01 3.92 23.25
N THR A 2 -0.42 2.68 23.36
CA THR A 2 0.46 1.50 23.43
C THR A 2 0.65 0.95 22.02
N GLY A 3 1.79 1.25 21.39
CA GLY A 3 2.13 0.79 20.04
C GLY A 3 3.04 1.77 19.31
N THR A 4 3.73 1.29 18.27
CA THR A 4 4.56 2.12 17.39
C THR A 4 3.77 3.29 16.82
N ARG A 5 4.33 4.49 16.90
CA ARG A 5 3.70 5.74 16.50
C ARG A 5 4.23 6.26 15.17
N LEU A 6 3.31 6.87 14.42
CA LEU A 6 3.58 7.72 13.27
C LEU A 6 2.86 9.05 13.49
N ASP A 7 3.62 10.12 13.67
CA ASP A 7 3.08 11.49 13.70
C ASP A 7 3.14 12.08 12.29
N CYS A 8 2.02 12.59 11.79
CA CYS A 8 1.91 13.27 10.49
C CYS A 8 1.73 14.78 10.72
N MET A 9 2.83 15.52 10.78
CA MET A 9 2.81 16.95 11.13
C MET A 9 2.48 17.80 9.89
N ILE A 10 1.38 18.54 9.92
CA ILE A 10 0.93 19.38 8.79
C ILE A 10 1.93 20.52 8.57
N GLN A 11 2.48 20.62 7.36
CA GLN A 11 3.47 21.66 7.00
C GLN A 11 2.82 22.91 6.40
N ALA A 12 1.65 22.77 5.76
CA ALA A 12 0.91 23.86 5.14
C ALA A 12 -0.61 23.62 5.24
N PRO A 13 -1.44 24.67 5.20
CA PRO A 13 -2.89 24.53 5.21
C PRO A 13 -3.39 23.64 4.07
N ASN A 14 -4.46 22.89 4.33
CA ASN A 14 -5.11 21.99 3.36
C ASN A 14 -4.12 20.99 2.72
N PRO A 15 -3.38 20.19 3.52
CA PRO A 15 -2.51 19.17 2.96
C PRO A 15 -3.33 18.12 2.20
N PRO A 16 -2.73 17.41 1.23
CA PRO A 16 -3.32 16.22 0.64
C PRO A 16 -3.92 15.28 1.69
N GLN A 17 -5.09 14.71 1.39
CA GLN A 17 -5.78 13.83 2.31
C GLN A 17 -4.96 12.55 2.50
N LEU A 18 -4.70 12.18 3.76
CA LEU A 18 -4.11 10.90 4.14
C LEU A 18 -5.24 9.95 4.58
N VAL A 19 -5.31 8.75 4.03
CA VAL A 19 -6.34 7.75 4.35
C VAL A 19 -5.73 6.36 4.51
N ALA A 20 -6.37 5.47 5.28
CA ALA A 20 -5.99 4.07 5.25
C ALA A 20 -6.31 3.47 3.87
N ALA A 21 -5.37 2.69 3.31
CA ALA A 21 -5.56 2.14 1.99
C ALA A 21 -6.55 0.97 1.99
N GLU A 22 -7.40 0.90 0.96
CA GLU A 22 -8.35 -0.20 0.78
C GLU A 22 -7.69 -1.42 0.13
N GLY A 23 -8.26 -2.60 0.40
CA GLY A 23 -7.79 -3.87 -0.19
C GLY A 23 -8.21 -4.08 -1.65
N THR A 24 -9.12 -3.26 -2.17
CA THR A 24 -9.82 -3.39 -3.46
C THR A 24 -9.13 -2.62 -4.58
N ARG A 25 -9.28 -3.09 -5.83
CA ARG A 25 -8.81 -2.37 -7.03
C ARG A 25 -9.80 -2.58 -8.17
N ASP A 26 -10.04 -1.53 -8.95
CA ASP A 26 -11.01 -1.56 -10.07
C ASP A 26 -10.74 -2.69 -11.07
N TRP A 27 -9.46 -2.88 -11.45
CA TRP A 27 -9.10 -3.96 -12.37
C TRP A 27 -9.29 -5.35 -11.75
N MET A 28 -9.10 -5.48 -10.43
CA MET A 28 -9.34 -6.74 -9.71
C MET A 28 -10.83 -7.05 -9.67
N ASP A 29 -11.68 -6.04 -9.44
CA ASP A 29 -13.14 -6.16 -9.50
C ASP A 29 -13.65 -6.50 -10.91
N ALA A 30 -12.99 -6.00 -11.94
CA ALA A 30 -13.30 -6.27 -13.34
C ALA A 30 -12.88 -7.68 -13.80
N THR A 31 -12.08 -8.42 -13.02
CA THR A 31 -11.74 -9.80 -13.38
C THR A 31 -12.95 -10.74 -13.30
N ASN A 32 -12.98 -11.78 -14.14
CA ASN A 32 -14.05 -12.79 -14.12
C ASN A 32 -14.21 -13.38 -12.72
N GLN A 33 -15.43 -13.35 -12.17
CA GLN A 33 -15.70 -13.82 -10.80
C GLN A 33 -14.79 -13.18 -9.73
N ARG A 34 -14.23 -11.99 -10.01
CA ARG A 34 -13.26 -11.30 -9.15
C ARG A 34 -12.07 -12.20 -8.75
N PHE A 35 -11.62 -13.05 -9.67
CA PHE A 35 -10.62 -14.09 -9.37
C PHE A 35 -9.30 -13.52 -8.83
N ALA A 36 -8.96 -12.26 -9.14
CA ALA A 36 -7.74 -11.63 -8.65
C ALA A 36 -7.64 -11.63 -7.11
N TYR A 37 -8.77 -11.51 -6.41
CA TYR A 37 -8.82 -11.58 -4.93
C TYR A 37 -8.58 -12.98 -4.36
N ARG A 38 -8.57 -14.02 -5.19
CA ARG A 38 -8.12 -15.37 -4.77
C ARG A 38 -6.64 -15.37 -4.39
N CYS A 39 -5.86 -14.44 -4.93
CA CYS A 39 -4.53 -14.13 -4.43
C CYS A 39 -4.64 -13.18 -3.24
N THR A 40 -4.97 -13.73 -2.07
CA THR A 40 -5.09 -12.99 -0.81
C THR A 40 -3.87 -12.10 -0.46
N PRO A 41 -2.62 -12.48 -0.80
CA PRO A 41 -1.48 -11.58 -0.68
C PRO A 41 -1.64 -10.24 -1.41
N LEU A 42 -2.29 -10.19 -2.58
CA LEU A 42 -2.53 -8.94 -3.31
C LEU A 42 -3.42 -7.99 -2.53
N SER A 43 -4.57 -8.47 -2.04
CA SER A 43 -5.49 -7.63 -1.26
C SER A 43 -4.90 -7.19 0.08
N ILE A 44 -4.03 -8.01 0.68
CA ILE A 44 -3.30 -7.62 1.90
C ILE A 44 -2.29 -6.52 1.56
N ALA A 45 -1.50 -6.68 0.50
CA ALA A 45 -0.53 -5.67 0.07
C ALA A 45 -1.21 -4.33 -0.22
N ASN A 46 -2.36 -4.36 -0.90
CA ASN A 46 -3.20 -3.20 -1.21
C ASN A 46 -3.55 -2.35 0.03
N ALA A 47 -3.80 -3.01 1.17
CA ALA A 47 -4.20 -2.40 2.43
C ALA A 47 -3.06 -2.36 3.48
N SER A 48 -1.80 -2.43 3.05
CA SER A 48 -0.63 -2.48 3.95
C SER A 48 -0.02 -1.12 4.29
N GLY A 49 -0.76 -0.03 4.06
CA GLY A 49 -0.27 1.31 4.27
C GLY A 49 -1.37 2.35 4.19
N TRP A 50 -0.96 3.61 4.06
CA TRP A 50 -1.84 4.76 3.91
C TRP A 50 -1.59 5.44 2.57
N GLU A 51 -2.63 6.01 1.99
CA GLU A 51 -2.58 6.71 0.72
C GLU A 51 -2.70 8.22 0.92
N LEU A 52 -1.89 8.97 0.18
CA LEU A 52 -2.06 10.41 0.00
C LEU A 52 -2.79 10.65 -1.31
N LEU A 53 -3.93 11.31 -1.22
CA LEU A 53 -4.85 11.49 -2.34
C LEU A 53 -4.60 12.83 -3.04
N ASN A 54 -4.68 12.79 -4.36
CA ASN A 54 -4.54 13.95 -5.22
C ASN A 54 -5.70 14.94 -4.98
N PRO A 55 -5.43 16.20 -4.57
CA PRO A 55 -6.50 17.13 -4.17
C PRO A 55 -7.39 17.60 -5.32
N ILE A 56 -6.92 17.53 -6.56
CA ILE A 56 -7.55 18.15 -7.74
C ILE A 56 -7.36 17.27 -8.98
N ASP A 57 -8.22 17.40 -9.99
CA ASP A 57 -8.00 16.80 -11.31
C ASP A 57 -6.91 17.58 -12.09
N ILE A 58 -5.83 16.89 -12.46
CA ILE A 58 -4.67 17.49 -13.13
C ILE A 58 -4.10 16.57 -14.22
N THR A 59 -3.90 17.13 -15.42
CA THR A 59 -3.18 16.48 -16.51
C THR A 59 -1.74 16.98 -16.55
N ILE A 60 -0.82 16.03 -16.64
CA ILE A 60 0.62 16.28 -16.70
C ILE A 60 1.11 15.80 -18.06
N THR A 61 1.86 16.64 -18.76
CA THR A 61 2.40 16.30 -20.08
C THR A 61 3.92 16.40 -20.07
N TRP A 62 4.59 15.41 -20.63
CA TRP A 62 6.03 15.43 -20.86
C TRP A 62 6.33 15.32 -22.35
N ASN A 63 7.14 16.24 -22.87
CA ASN A 63 7.47 16.33 -24.29
C ASN A 63 8.65 15.43 -24.73
N GLY A 64 9.35 14.79 -23.79
CA GLY A 64 10.49 13.90 -24.05
C GLY A 64 11.88 14.52 -23.85
N PHE A 65 11.97 15.83 -23.56
CA PHE A 65 13.23 16.51 -23.27
C PHE A 65 13.50 16.56 -21.75
N ASN A 66 14.72 16.95 -21.37
CA ASN A 66 15.26 16.65 -20.03
C ASN A 66 15.23 17.82 -19.04
N THR A 67 14.74 19.00 -19.41
CA THR A 67 14.69 20.15 -18.52
C THR A 67 13.44 20.13 -17.64
N THR A 68 13.41 20.95 -16.59
CA THR A 68 12.24 21.08 -15.71
C THR A 68 11.03 21.71 -16.44
N ASN A 69 11.28 22.50 -17.49
CA ASN A 69 10.21 23.14 -18.28
C ASN A 69 9.56 22.18 -19.29
N ASP A 70 10.12 21.00 -19.47
CA ASP A 70 9.64 19.99 -20.42
C ASP A 70 8.46 19.17 -19.88
N VAL A 71 8.12 19.36 -18.61
CA VAL A 71 6.93 18.84 -17.96
C VAL A 71 5.97 20.01 -17.71
N THR A 72 4.77 19.92 -18.25
CA THR A 72 3.72 20.92 -18.08
C THR A 72 2.55 20.37 -17.27
N PHE A 73 1.88 21.27 -16.56
CA PHE A 73 0.78 20.95 -15.66
C PHE A 73 -0.47 21.70 -16.12
N HIS A 74 -1.53 20.96 -16.39
CA HIS A 74 -2.83 21.51 -16.76
C HIS A 74 -3.85 21.10 -15.70
N VAL A 75 -4.34 22.08 -14.93
CA VAL A 75 -5.41 21.87 -13.94
C VAL A 75 -6.75 21.79 -14.68
N ASN A 76 -7.47 20.70 -14.50
CA ASN A 76 -8.75 20.42 -15.17
C ASN A 76 -9.96 21.04 -14.44
N GLU A 77 -9.72 21.82 -13.37
CA GLU A 77 -10.72 22.46 -12.53
C GLU A 77 -10.67 24.00 -12.63
N PRO A 78 -11.80 24.70 -12.79
CA PRO A 78 -11.82 26.15 -12.94
C PRO A 78 -11.45 26.87 -11.64
N ASN A 79 -10.60 27.90 -11.74
CA ASN A 79 -10.14 28.74 -10.62
C ASN A 79 -9.38 28.00 -9.50
N VAL A 80 -8.83 26.83 -9.80
CA VAL A 80 -8.03 26.03 -8.87
C VAL A 80 -6.55 26.12 -9.23
N THR A 81 -5.70 26.33 -8.23
CA THR A 81 -4.24 26.33 -8.39
C THR A 81 -3.62 25.11 -7.72
N HIS A 82 -2.47 24.65 -8.20
CA HIS A 82 -1.70 23.59 -7.55
C HIS A 82 -0.47 24.13 -6.83
N ARG A 83 -0.17 23.54 -5.66
CA ARG A 83 1.09 23.76 -4.91
C ARG A 83 1.75 22.45 -4.48
N PHE A 84 1.02 21.33 -4.59
CA PHE A 84 1.45 20.02 -4.15
C PHE A 84 2.18 19.24 -5.25
N ILE A 85 2.41 19.83 -6.43
CA ILE A 85 3.04 19.16 -7.57
C ILE A 85 3.90 20.14 -8.37
N SER A 86 5.08 19.69 -8.79
CA SER A 86 6.06 20.46 -9.54
C SER A 86 6.95 19.57 -10.43
N SER A 87 7.73 20.18 -11.33
CA SER A 87 8.87 19.53 -11.98
C SER A 87 10.17 20.10 -11.41
N THR A 88 10.81 19.34 -10.54
CA THR A 88 12.00 19.79 -9.81
C THR A 88 13.29 19.25 -10.42
N PHE A 89 13.24 18.05 -11.00
CA PHE A 89 14.44 17.31 -11.42
C PHE A 89 14.66 17.25 -12.94
N GLY A 90 13.66 17.63 -13.75
CA GLY A 90 13.69 17.39 -15.20
C GLY A 90 13.55 15.91 -15.56
N HIS A 91 14.04 15.50 -16.72
CA HIS A 91 14.07 14.09 -17.17
C HIS A 91 12.72 13.34 -17.12
N GLY A 92 11.61 14.06 -17.34
CA GLY A 92 10.27 13.49 -17.23
C GLY A 92 9.90 13.07 -15.81
N ILE A 93 10.52 13.67 -14.78
CA ILE A 93 10.19 13.44 -13.38
C ILE A 93 9.16 14.48 -12.91
N VAL A 94 8.10 13.96 -12.32
CA VAL A 94 7.03 14.68 -11.64
C VAL A 94 7.24 14.52 -10.14
N THR A 95 7.21 15.64 -9.42
CA THR A 95 7.45 15.69 -7.98
C THR A 95 6.17 16.11 -7.27
N PHE A 96 5.60 15.20 -6.48
CA PHE A 96 4.49 15.48 -5.58
C PHE A 96 4.98 15.77 -4.16
N HIS A 97 4.33 16.72 -3.50
CA HIS A 97 4.63 17.18 -2.15
C HIS A 97 3.54 16.67 -1.19
N PRO A 98 3.86 15.76 -0.26
CA PRO A 98 2.90 15.20 0.69
C PRO A 98 2.19 16.23 1.57
N GLY A 99 2.80 17.38 1.86
CA GLY A 99 2.26 18.39 2.78
C GLY A 99 2.43 18.07 4.26
N TYR A 100 3.18 17.01 4.60
CA TYR A 100 3.46 16.59 5.97
C TYR A 100 4.96 16.42 6.21
N VAL A 101 5.38 16.65 7.45
CA VAL A 101 6.62 16.09 8.01
C VAL A 101 6.23 14.86 8.83
N PHE A 102 6.65 13.69 8.36
CA PHE A 102 6.35 12.43 9.03
C PHE A 102 7.40 12.11 10.08
N ARG A 103 6.98 11.70 11.27
CA ARG A 103 7.86 11.27 12.35
C ARG A 103 7.47 9.89 12.86
N THR A 104 8.38 8.94 12.72
CA THR A 104 8.23 7.58 13.27
C THR A 104 8.96 7.44 14.60
N ASP A 105 8.60 6.42 15.38
CA ASP A 105 9.41 6.03 16.54
C ASP A 105 10.80 5.52 16.12
N PRO A 106 11.82 5.58 17.01
CA PRO A 106 13.15 5.02 16.74
C PRO A 106 13.11 3.57 16.24
N GLY A 107 13.97 3.24 15.26
CA GLY A 107 14.01 1.91 14.64
C GLY A 107 13.00 1.70 13.50
N TRP A 108 12.20 2.72 13.17
CA TRP A 108 11.23 2.69 12.08
C TRP A 108 11.50 3.79 11.06
N MET A 109 11.19 3.50 9.81
CA MET A 109 11.27 4.39 8.66
C MET A 109 9.98 4.31 7.84
N ILE A 110 9.84 5.20 6.85
CA ILE A 110 8.74 5.15 5.89
C ILE A 110 9.26 4.69 4.54
N TRP A 111 8.60 3.68 3.97
CA TRP A 111 8.70 3.37 2.55
C TRP A 111 7.59 4.13 1.81
N ALA A 112 7.96 5.17 1.07
CA ALA A 112 7.09 5.91 0.18
C ALA A 112 7.20 5.34 -1.24
N ARG A 113 6.05 5.06 -1.87
CA ARG A 113 5.97 4.43 -3.19
C ARG A 113 4.62 4.71 -3.85
N GLY A 114 4.38 4.18 -5.04
CA GLY A 114 3.02 4.17 -5.60
C GLY A 114 2.12 3.14 -4.93
N SER A 115 0.80 3.36 -4.98
CA SER A 115 -0.19 2.44 -4.40
C SER A 115 -0.05 1.03 -4.99
N PRO A 116 0.06 -0.03 -4.16
CA PRO A 116 0.23 -1.40 -4.64
C PRO A 116 -0.89 -1.80 -5.59
N ASN A 117 -0.53 -2.51 -6.67
CA ASN A 117 -1.47 -3.02 -7.68
C ASN A 117 -2.39 -1.94 -8.29
N ARG A 118 -1.97 -0.67 -8.31
CA ARG A 118 -2.65 0.42 -9.01
C ARG A 118 -1.75 0.95 -10.12
N MET A 119 -1.79 0.26 -11.25
CA MET A 119 -0.98 0.58 -12.42
C MET A 119 -1.48 1.87 -13.07
N LYS A 120 -0.54 2.71 -13.52
CA LYS A 120 -0.83 3.89 -14.32
C LYS A 120 0.01 3.82 -15.59
N ASP A 121 -0.63 3.95 -16.73
CA ASP A 121 0.05 3.87 -18.01
C ASP A 121 0.81 5.18 -18.31
N GLY A 122 1.97 5.08 -18.97
CA GLY A 122 2.80 6.22 -19.36
C GLY A 122 3.67 6.82 -18.25
N ILE A 123 3.44 6.48 -16.98
CA ILE A 123 4.20 7.01 -15.85
C ILE A 123 4.30 5.97 -14.73
N ALA A 124 5.47 5.87 -14.10
CA ALA A 124 5.71 4.92 -13.01
C ALA A 124 6.15 5.65 -11.73
N PRO A 125 5.68 5.21 -10.54
CA PRO A 125 6.15 5.75 -9.28
C PRO A 125 7.60 5.32 -9.04
N LEU A 126 8.36 6.17 -8.36
CA LEU A 126 9.66 5.83 -7.79
C LEU A 126 9.49 5.50 -6.31
N ASP A 127 10.30 4.57 -5.83
CA ASP A 127 10.26 4.10 -4.45
C ASP A 127 11.37 4.80 -3.64
N GLY A 128 11.03 5.24 -2.43
CA GLY A 128 11.95 5.91 -1.52
C GLY A 128 11.81 5.37 -0.10
N LEU A 129 12.94 5.10 0.54
CA LEU A 129 13.04 4.71 1.94
C LEU A 129 13.56 5.92 2.72
N VAL A 130 12.75 6.42 3.67
CA VAL A 130 12.97 7.72 4.34
C VAL A 130 13.07 7.54 5.85
N GLU A 131 14.22 7.93 6.42
CA GLU A 131 14.57 7.85 7.84
C GLU A 131 13.83 8.90 8.70
N THR A 132 12.51 8.72 8.78
CA THR A 132 11.57 9.63 9.43
C THR A 132 11.64 9.62 10.96
N ASN A 133 12.52 8.81 11.57
CA ASN A 133 12.73 8.82 13.01
C ASN A 133 13.58 10.01 13.50
N TRP A 134 14.40 10.61 12.62
CA TRP A 134 15.23 11.77 12.96
C TRP A 134 15.09 12.95 12.00
N LEU A 135 14.62 12.70 10.76
CA LEU A 135 14.56 13.72 9.72
C LEU A 135 13.54 14.83 10.06
N PRO A 136 13.96 16.11 10.17
CA PRO A 136 13.03 17.22 10.46
C PRO A 136 12.41 17.83 9.20
N PHE A 137 12.69 17.27 8.02
CA PHE A 137 12.24 17.78 6.73
C PHE A 137 11.25 16.81 6.06
N SER A 138 10.40 17.34 5.18
CA SER A 138 9.52 16.51 4.35
C SER A 138 10.30 15.79 3.25
N PHE A 139 9.69 14.77 2.66
CA PHE A 139 10.16 14.11 1.44
C PHE A 139 9.22 14.42 0.28
N THR A 140 9.67 14.18 -0.95
CA THR A 140 8.80 14.25 -2.13
C THR A 140 8.50 12.86 -2.66
N MET A 141 7.29 12.66 -3.16
CA MET A 141 6.93 11.46 -3.91
C MET A 141 7.17 11.73 -5.39
N ASN A 142 8.04 10.94 -6.02
CA ASN A 142 8.44 11.19 -7.40
C ASN A 142 7.88 10.11 -8.33
N TRP A 143 7.42 10.55 -9.50
CA TRP A 143 6.95 9.69 -10.58
C TRP A 143 7.75 10.02 -11.83
N ARG A 144 8.10 9.00 -12.61
CA ARG A 144 8.88 9.16 -13.84
C ARG A 144 8.06 8.70 -15.03
N PHE A 145 7.94 9.55 -16.05
CA PHE A 145 7.36 9.16 -17.32
C PHE A 145 8.16 8.01 -17.93
N THR A 146 7.46 6.98 -18.41
CA THR A 146 8.07 5.85 -19.11
C THR A 146 8.21 6.13 -20.61
N ARG A 147 7.48 7.12 -21.11
CA ARG A 147 7.51 7.65 -22.48
C ARG A 147 6.92 9.06 -22.52
N PRO A 148 7.25 9.88 -23.53
CA PRO A 148 6.57 11.16 -23.76
C PRO A 148 5.06 10.97 -23.94
N GLY A 149 4.28 11.94 -23.48
CA GLY A 149 2.82 11.89 -23.53
C GLY A 149 2.17 12.61 -22.36
N SER A 150 0.87 12.38 -22.20
CA SER A 150 0.05 12.99 -21.15
C SER A 150 -0.55 11.92 -20.23
N VAL A 151 -0.59 12.21 -18.93
CA VAL A 151 -1.24 11.38 -17.91
C VAL A 151 -2.09 12.27 -17.02
N THR A 152 -3.32 11.83 -16.70
CA THR A 152 -4.21 12.57 -15.79
C THR A 152 -4.24 11.89 -14.44
N PHE A 153 -3.98 12.64 -13.38
CA PHE A 153 -4.27 12.23 -12.00
C PHE A 153 -5.62 12.81 -11.61
N ALA A 154 -6.61 11.95 -11.38
CA ALA A 154 -7.94 12.39 -11.00
C ALA A 154 -7.95 12.90 -9.55
N LYS A 155 -8.89 13.76 -9.20
CA LYS A 155 -9.15 14.12 -7.81
C LYS A 155 -9.50 12.86 -7.00
N GLY A 156 -8.87 12.71 -5.84
CA GLY A 156 -9.03 11.52 -4.99
C GLY A 156 -8.18 10.31 -5.43
N GLU A 157 -7.48 10.38 -6.57
CA GLU A 157 -6.55 9.33 -6.96
C GLU A 157 -5.30 9.35 -6.07
N PRO A 158 -4.82 8.22 -5.54
CA PRO A 158 -3.63 8.19 -4.72
C PRO A 158 -2.37 8.46 -5.56
N PHE A 159 -1.56 9.44 -5.15
CA PHE A 159 -0.25 9.71 -5.78
C PHE A 159 0.92 9.15 -4.95
N CYS A 160 0.71 8.85 -3.67
CA CYS A 160 1.72 8.30 -2.78
C CYS A 160 1.08 7.27 -1.84
N PHE A 161 1.82 6.22 -1.54
CA PHE A 161 1.48 5.18 -0.58
C PHE A 161 2.65 5.04 0.39
N ILE A 162 2.36 5.09 1.69
CA ILE A 162 3.34 4.99 2.75
C ILE A 162 3.10 3.75 3.61
N THR A 163 4.18 3.01 3.88
CA THR A 163 4.19 1.91 4.85
C THR A 163 5.33 2.13 5.83
N MET A 164 5.08 1.88 7.12
CA MET A 164 6.14 1.86 8.12
C MET A 164 6.95 0.57 7.97
N MET A 165 8.27 0.70 7.93
CA MET A 165 9.21 -0.41 7.79
C MET A 165 10.26 -0.37 8.91
N PRO A 166 10.72 -1.51 9.44
CA PRO A 166 11.88 -1.55 10.33
C PRO A 166 13.12 -1.00 9.64
N SER A 167 13.89 -0.14 10.29
CA SER A 167 15.00 0.58 9.65
C SER A 167 16.16 -0.33 9.26
N VAL A 168 16.74 -1.03 10.24
CA VAL A 168 17.98 -1.82 10.06
C VAL A 168 17.78 -3.32 10.21
N ALA A 169 16.61 -3.76 10.67
CA ALA A 169 16.36 -5.19 10.90
C ALA A 169 16.51 -6.02 9.62
N ILE A 170 16.23 -5.42 8.44
CA ILE A 170 16.40 -6.08 7.15
C ILE A 170 17.87 -6.34 6.80
N GLU A 171 18.80 -5.50 7.25
CA GLU A 171 20.24 -5.68 7.01
C GLU A 171 20.83 -6.88 7.76
N GLN A 172 20.16 -7.29 8.84
CA GLN A 172 20.55 -8.46 9.63
C GLN A 172 20.08 -9.78 9.02
N VAL A 173 19.23 -9.72 7.98
CA VAL A 173 18.73 -10.92 7.31
C VAL A 173 19.81 -11.48 6.40
N GLN A 174 20.30 -12.68 6.71
CA GLN A 174 21.15 -13.47 5.82
C GLN A 174 20.30 -14.54 5.12
N PRO A 175 20.02 -14.41 3.81
CA PRO A 175 19.40 -15.51 3.06
C PRO A 175 20.31 -16.74 3.09
N VAL A 176 19.75 -17.87 3.53
CA VAL A 176 20.42 -19.18 3.51
C VAL A 176 19.81 -20.01 2.39
N ILE A 177 20.64 -20.38 1.41
CA ILE A 177 20.23 -21.22 0.29
C ILE A 177 20.62 -22.66 0.63
N ARG A 178 19.65 -23.56 0.69
CA ARG A 178 19.85 -25.00 0.95
C ARG A 178 18.97 -25.86 0.03
N PRO A 179 19.40 -27.09 -0.32
CA PRO A 179 18.53 -28.08 -0.97
C PRO A 179 17.29 -28.36 -0.13
N MET A 180 16.17 -28.71 -0.78
CA MET A 180 14.95 -29.10 -0.05
C MET A 180 15.15 -30.42 0.70
N GLU A 181 16.06 -31.26 0.23
CA GLU A 181 16.43 -32.56 0.80
C GLU A 181 16.98 -32.47 2.22
N ASP A 182 17.53 -31.31 2.60
CA ASP A 182 18.00 -31.04 3.97
C ASP A 182 16.85 -30.91 4.98
N ASP A 183 15.60 -30.89 4.51
CA ASP A 183 14.38 -30.86 5.31
C ASP A 183 13.38 -31.90 4.78
N PRO A 184 13.50 -33.18 5.21
CA PRO A 184 12.69 -34.26 4.66
C PRO A 184 11.19 -34.05 4.82
N ASP A 185 10.76 -33.43 5.91
CA ASP A 185 9.36 -33.12 6.20
C ASP A 185 8.84 -32.04 5.25
N PHE A 186 9.56 -30.92 5.11
CA PHE A 186 9.20 -29.87 4.15
C PHE A 186 9.19 -30.40 2.71
N HIS A 187 10.19 -31.20 2.33
CA HIS A 187 10.26 -31.80 1.01
C HIS A 187 9.07 -32.74 0.75
N HIS A 188 8.66 -33.55 1.73
CA HIS A 188 7.46 -34.38 1.62
C HIS A 188 6.20 -33.53 1.42
N GLU A 189 5.99 -32.49 2.23
CA GLU A 189 4.82 -31.60 2.12
C GLU A 189 4.77 -30.91 0.75
N HIS A 190 5.92 -30.44 0.23
CA HIS A 190 6.00 -29.85 -1.10
C HIS A 190 5.69 -30.84 -2.23
N ARG A 191 6.10 -32.11 -2.11
CA ARG A 191 5.76 -33.15 -3.09
C ARG A 191 4.26 -33.46 -3.10
N VAL A 192 3.62 -33.53 -1.93
CA VAL A 192 2.16 -33.68 -1.81
C VAL A 192 1.45 -32.50 -2.47
N TRP A 193 1.84 -31.27 -2.11
CA TRP A 193 1.34 -30.05 -2.72
C TRP A 193 1.42 -30.07 -4.26
N SER A 194 2.60 -30.39 -4.79
CA SER A 194 2.86 -30.39 -6.24
C SER A 194 2.01 -31.44 -6.96
N SER A 195 1.85 -32.62 -6.34
CA SER A 195 1.01 -33.71 -6.88
C SER A 195 -0.46 -33.32 -6.90
N GLU A 196 -0.99 -32.80 -5.80
CA GLU A 196 -2.37 -32.29 -5.73
C GLU A 196 -2.62 -31.16 -6.71
N ARG A 197 -1.66 -30.24 -6.86
CA ARG A 197 -1.78 -29.12 -7.79
C ARG A 197 -1.82 -29.58 -9.25
N ARG A 198 -1.05 -30.62 -9.59
CA ARG A 198 -1.07 -31.26 -10.89
C ARG A 198 -2.41 -31.95 -11.16
N LEU A 199 -2.91 -32.74 -10.21
CA LEU A 199 -4.21 -33.41 -10.30
C LEU A 199 -5.35 -32.39 -10.45
N PHE A 200 -5.35 -31.33 -9.64
CA PHE A 200 -6.35 -30.27 -9.71
C PHE A 200 -6.32 -29.54 -11.07
N SER A 201 -5.12 -29.26 -11.60
CA SER A 201 -4.99 -28.63 -12.92
C SER A 201 -5.48 -29.54 -14.05
N ALA A 202 -5.20 -30.84 -13.97
CA ALA A 202 -5.71 -31.83 -14.91
C ALA A 202 -7.24 -31.98 -14.82
N GLY A 203 -7.80 -32.01 -13.61
CA GLY A 203 -9.25 -32.06 -13.38
C GLY A 203 -9.97 -30.84 -13.95
N LEU A 204 -9.39 -29.64 -13.82
CA LEU A 204 -9.93 -28.43 -14.48
C LEU A 204 -9.90 -28.54 -16.01
N GLN A 205 -8.84 -29.10 -16.59
CA GLN A 205 -8.76 -29.32 -18.05
C GLN A 205 -9.77 -30.37 -18.53
N MET A 206 -10.00 -31.40 -17.73
CA MET A 206 -10.95 -32.49 -18.03
C MET A 206 -12.40 -32.14 -17.67
N SER A 207 -12.66 -30.95 -17.10
CA SER A 207 -13.97 -30.52 -16.60
C SER A 207 -14.58 -31.52 -15.60
N ASP A 208 -13.74 -32.12 -14.76
CA ASP A 208 -14.17 -33.00 -13.66
C ASP A 208 -15.13 -32.25 -12.72
N GLU A 209 -16.31 -32.82 -12.46
CA GLU A 209 -17.40 -32.15 -11.76
C GLU A 209 -16.98 -31.66 -10.36
N LEU A 210 -16.29 -32.51 -9.60
CA LEU A 210 -15.81 -32.20 -8.25
C LEU A 210 -14.75 -31.08 -8.26
N THR A 211 -13.83 -31.12 -9.23
CA THR A 211 -12.77 -30.11 -9.37
C THR A 211 -13.33 -28.75 -9.82
N VAL A 212 -14.31 -28.76 -10.73
CA VAL A 212 -15.01 -27.56 -11.22
C VAL A 212 -15.85 -26.94 -10.09
N GLU A 213 -16.53 -27.76 -9.28
CA GLU A 213 -17.28 -27.30 -8.12
C GLU A 213 -16.36 -26.63 -7.07
N GLN A 214 -15.18 -27.22 -6.84
CA GLN A 214 -14.19 -26.67 -5.91
C GLN A 214 -13.66 -25.29 -6.36
N LYS A 215 -13.68 -24.99 -7.67
CA LYS A 215 -13.27 -23.74 -8.37
C LYS A 215 -11.81 -23.31 -8.18
N TRP A 216 -11.24 -23.45 -6.98
CA TRP A 216 -9.86 -23.14 -6.62
C TRP A 216 -9.48 -23.76 -5.26
N GLN A 217 -8.19 -24.02 -5.07
CA GLN A 217 -7.64 -24.53 -3.82
C GLN A 217 -7.43 -23.40 -2.80
N LYS A 218 -7.95 -23.57 -1.57
CA LYS A 218 -8.05 -22.53 -0.54
C LYS A 218 -7.06 -22.68 0.63
N HIS A 219 -5.98 -23.45 0.45
CA HIS A 219 -5.01 -23.74 1.52
C HIS A 219 -4.44 -22.47 2.17
N TYR A 220 -4.02 -21.49 1.36
CA TYR A 220 -3.56 -20.19 1.85
C TYR A 220 -4.64 -19.44 2.65
N LEU A 221 -5.87 -19.39 2.14
CA LEU A 221 -7.00 -18.76 2.84
C LEU A 221 -7.22 -19.39 4.21
N LYS A 222 -7.12 -20.71 4.30
CA LYS A 222 -7.34 -21.46 5.54
C LYS A 222 -6.13 -21.49 6.48
N GLY A 223 -4.94 -21.12 6.02
CA GLY A 223 -3.70 -21.27 6.81
C GLY A 223 -3.27 -22.73 7.02
N THR A 224 -3.68 -23.62 6.11
CA THR A 224 -3.45 -25.07 6.22
C THR A 224 -2.51 -25.55 5.14
N SER A 225 -1.62 -26.50 5.47
CA SER A 225 -0.85 -27.24 4.46
C SER A 225 -1.75 -28.25 3.71
N PRO A 226 -1.29 -28.79 2.57
CA PRO A 226 -1.96 -29.89 1.88
C PRO A 226 -2.14 -31.14 2.74
N THR A 227 -1.20 -31.40 3.65
CA THR A 227 -1.26 -32.52 4.60
C THR A 227 -2.20 -32.26 5.79
N GLY A 228 -2.93 -31.14 5.79
CA GLY A 228 -3.92 -30.80 6.82
C GLY A 228 -3.32 -30.24 8.11
N LYS A 229 -2.00 -30.07 8.20
CA LYS A 229 -1.38 -29.38 9.34
C LYS A 229 -1.72 -27.89 9.28
N SER A 230 -2.21 -27.32 10.38
CA SER A 230 -2.28 -25.87 10.53
C SER A 230 -0.86 -25.36 10.76
N VAL A 231 -0.26 -24.78 9.73
CA VAL A 231 1.12 -24.26 9.77
C VAL A 231 1.15 -22.75 9.96
N ALA A 232 0.01 -22.07 9.81
CA ALA A 232 -0.09 -20.65 10.02
C ALA A 232 -0.26 -20.33 11.51
N ASP A 233 0.47 -19.32 11.99
CA ASP A 233 0.43 -18.86 13.38
C ASP A 233 -0.78 -17.95 13.63
N GLU A 234 -0.87 -17.40 14.85
CA GLU A 234 -1.88 -16.41 15.22
C GLU A 234 -1.82 -15.11 14.38
N ASN A 235 -0.75 -14.92 13.60
CA ASN A 235 -0.53 -13.76 12.73
C ASN A 235 -0.97 -14.01 11.28
N HIS A 236 -1.54 -15.18 10.95
CA HIS A 236 -2.18 -15.40 9.65
C HIS A 236 -3.24 -14.34 9.37
N ARG A 237 -3.18 -13.71 8.21
CA ARG A 237 -4.17 -12.70 7.78
C ARG A 237 -4.69 -13.07 6.41
N VAL A 238 -6.00 -12.93 6.23
CA VAL A 238 -6.68 -12.99 4.92
C VAL A 238 -7.36 -11.67 4.54
N LYS A 239 -7.38 -10.73 5.48
CA LYS A 239 -7.83 -9.36 5.31
C LYS A 239 -6.93 -8.47 6.15
N ARG A 240 -6.62 -7.28 5.66
CA ARG A 240 -5.90 -6.23 6.38
C ARG A 240 -6.72 -4.95 6.30
N MET A 241 -6.85 -4.26 7.43
CA MET A 241 -7.46 -2.94 7.55
C MET A 241 -6.60 -2.18 8.55
N LEU A 242 -5.99 -1.08 8.14
CA LEU A 242 -5.22 -0.21 9.03
C LEU A 242 -6.14 0.85 9.65
N LYS A 243 -5.64 1.51 10.70
CA LYS A 243 -6.37 2.59 11.37
C LYS A 243 -6.39 3.82 10.49
N GLU A 244 -7.53 4.49 10.41
CA GLU A 244 -7.61 5.81 9.78
C GLU A 244 -6.76 6.84 10.56
N PRO A 245 -6.16 7.81 9.86
CA PRO A 245 -5.53 8.96 10.52
C PRO A 245 -6.55 9.74 11.36
N ILE A 246 -6.14 10.17 12.55
CA ILE A 246 -6.99 10.93 13.46
C ILE A 246 -6.41 12.34 13.61
N HIS A 247 -7.25 13.36 13.46
CA HIS A 247 -6.83 14.74 13.71
C HIS A 247 -6.75 15.00 15.22
N ILE A 248 -5.66 15.62 15.68
CA ILE A 248 -5.42 15.83 17.12
C ILE A 248 -6.52 16.64 17.81
N GLU A 249 -7.20 17.52 17.08
CA GLU A 249 -8.36 18.28 17.58
C GLU A 249 -9.55 17.38 17.91
N GLN A 250 -9.80 16.33 17.13
CA GLN A 250 -10.84 15.34 17.38
C GLN A 250 -10.51 14.50 18.63
N LEU A 251 -9.23 14.17 18.84
CA LEU A 251 -8.77 13.48 20.06
C LEU A 251 -8.94 14.38 21.29
N ARG A 252 -8.56 15.66 21.17
CA ARG A 252 -8.69 16.62 22.27
C ARG A 252 -10.15 16.83 22.67
N SER A 253 -11.07 16.96 21.71
CA SER A 253 -12.50 17.13 22.02
C SER A 253 -13.10 15.89 22.70
N GLN A 254 -12.76 14.68 22.25
CA GLN A 254 -13.22 13.43 22.87
C GLN A 254 -12.72 13.26 24.32
N ILE A 255 -11.49 13.68 24.60
CA ILE A 255 -10.95 13.67 25.97
C ILE A 255 -11.70 14.70 26.84
N THR A 256 -12.00 15.89 26.33
CA THR A 256 -12.75 16.90 27.10
C THR A 256 -14.15 16.40 27.44
N THR A 257 -14.88 15.81 26.48
CA THR A 257 -16.23 15.26 26.69
C THR A 257 -16.24 14.11 27.70
N SER A 258 -15.30 13.16 27.61
CA SER A 258 -15.22 12.05 28.57
C SER A 258 -14.84 12.48 30.00
N VAL A 259 -14.06 13.55 30.15
CA VAL A 259 -13.74 14.14 31.46
C VAL A 259 -14.95 14.87 32.07
N GLU A 260 -15.82 15.46 31.24
CA GLU A 260 -17.06 16.09 31.71
C GLU A 260 -18.12 15.05 32.11
N GLU A 261 -18.27 13.96 31.34
CA GLU A 261 -19.19 12.85 31.66
C GLU A 261 -18.80 12.12 32.95
N SER A 262 -17.50 11.84 33.14
CA SER A 262 -17.00 11.20 34.37
C SER A 262 -17.13 12.07 35.62
N LYS A 263 -17.11 13.40 35.48
CA LYS A 263 -17.42 14.31 36.60
C LYS A 263 -18.91 14.28 36.95
N GLN A 264 -19.81 14.17 35.97
CA GLN A 264 -21.25 14.10 36.23
C GLN A 264 -21.67 12.79 36.92
N ASP A 265 -21.01 11.67 36.61
CA ASP A 265 -21.28 10.36 37.23
C ASP A 265 -20.75 10.24 38.68
N HIS A 266 -19.85 11.12 39.11
CA HIS A 266 -19.38 11.21 40.50
C HIS A 266 -20.13 12.24 41.35
N THR A 267 -21.18 12.87 40.80
CA THR A 267 -22.02 13.84 41.52
C THR A 267 -23.45 13.34 41.77
N LYS A 268 -23.71 12.03 41.61
CA LYS A 268 -24.96 11.36 41.98
C LYS A 268 -24.76 10.37 43.13
#